data_AF-A0A9W9Z3T3-F1
#
_entry.id   AF-A0A9W9Z3T3-F1
#
_cell.length_a   1.000
_cell.length_b   1.000
_cell.length_c   1.000
_cell.angle_alpha   90.00
_cell.angle_beta   90.00
_cell.angle_gamma   90.00
#
_symmetry.space_group_name_H-M   'P 1'
#
loop_
_entity.id
_entity.type
_entity.pdbx_description
1 polymer ?
#
loop_
_entity_poly.entity_id
_entity_poly.type
_entity_poly.pdbx_seq_one_letter_code
_entity_poly.pdbx_strand_id
1 'polypeptide(L)'
;MTATRSVLLVGCCSSDLLTVSETAHDVNFDEGNGINSPTNLGLEATFINQNFSQQCLKRDIKKKVFPNSNPFVTDEDEGQVASVAYRLWR
;
A
#
# COMPACT_ATOMS: atom_id res chain seq x y z
N MET A 1 -6.38 2.24 -28.21
CA MET A 1 -5.85 3.49 -27.64
C MET A 1 -6.68 3.86 -26.43
N THR A 2 -6.28 3.48 -25.22
CA THR A 2 -6.74 4.16 -24.00
C THR A 2 -5.68 4.00 -22.92
N ALA A 3 -5.38 5.10 -22.24
CA ALA A 3 -4.16 5.40 -21.52
C ALA A 3 -3.79 4.42 -20.39
N THR A 4 -2.57 3.91 -20.46
CA THR A 4 -1.83 3.37 -19.32
C THR A 4 -1.51 4.54 -18.40
N ARG A 5 -2.20 4.66 -17.25
CA ARG A 5 -1.79 5.54 -16.17
C ARG A 5 -0.53 4.92 -15.55
N SER A 6 0.63 5.36 -16.00
CA SER A 6 1.91 5.10 -15.35
C SER A 6 1.92 5.82 -14.00
N VAL A 7 1.80 5.07 -12.92
CA VAL A 7 2.16 5.54 -11.59
C VAL A 7 3.68 5.49 -11.54
N LEU A 8 4.31 6.64 -11.71
CA LEU A 8 5.76 6.79 -11.58
C LEU A 8 6.09 6.70 -10.09
N LEU A 9 6.47 5.51 -9.62
CA LEU A 9 7.02 5.31 -8.28
C LEU A 9 8.51 5.72 -8.34
N VAL A 10 8.83 6.89 -7.81
CA VAL A 10 10.21 7.33 -7.58
C VAL A 10 10.55 6.98 -6.13
N GLY A 11 11.64 6.21 -5.98
CA GLY A 11 12.02 5.60 -4.71
C GLY A 11 12.98 6.47 -3.89
N CYS A 12 12.66 6.65 -2.62
CA CYS A 12 13.60 7.02 -1.55
C CYS A 12 13.71 5.82 -0.56
N CYS A 13 14.84 5.66 0.12
CA CYS A 13 15.38 4.45 0.82
C CYS A 13 14.53 3.75 1.92
N SER A 14 13.21 3.95 1.94
CA SER A 14 12.23 3.17 2.71
C SER A 14 11.18 2.66 1.72
N SER A 15 11.52 1.63 0.94
CA SER A 15 10.81 1.21 -0.28
C SER A 15 9.32 0.86 -0.12
N ASP A 16 8.82 0.70 1.11
CA ASP A 16 7.41 0.40 1.41
C ASP A 16 6.58 1.65 1.75
N LEU A 17 7.22 2.81 2.00
CA LEU A 17 6.53 4.05 2.31
C LEU A 17 6.15 4.80 1.04
N LEU A 18 4.94 5.33 1.04
CA LEU A 18 4.45 6.16 -0.06
C LEU A 18 4.96 7.58 0.07
N THR A 19 5.40 8.16 -1.04
CA THR A 19 5.73 9.59 -1.11
C THR A 19 4.46 10.41 -1.31
N VAL A 20 4.42 11.60 -0.70
CA VAL A 20 3.29 12.54 -0.81
C VAL A 20 3.81 13.84 -1.40
N SER A 21 3.15 14.33 -2.45
CA SER A 21 3.50 15.59 -3.13
C SER A 21 4.92 15.66 -3.69
N GLU A 22 5.51 14.53 -4.06
CA GLU A 22 6.88 14.45 -4.58
C GLU A 22 7.12 15.27 -5.86
N THR A 23 6.10 15.41 -6.71
CA THR A 23 6.20 16.11 -8.01
C THR A 23 5.54 17.49 -8.01
N ALA A 24 5.18 18.01 -6.84
CA ALA A 24 4.56 19.33 -6.74
C ALA A 24 5.60 20.46 -6.93
N HIS A 25 5.19 21.52 -7.62
CA HIS A 25 6.05 22.68 -7.93
C HIS A 25 6.37 23.52 -6.68
N ASP A 26 5.47 23.56 -5.70
CA ASP A 26 5.65 24.25 -4.43
C ASP A 26 5.16 23.34 -3.30
N VAL A 27 6.10 22.84 -2.51
CA VAL A 27 5.85 21.91 -1.41
C VAL A 27 6.04 22.67 -0.10
N ASN A 28 4.92 23.02 0.54
CA ASN A 28 4.93 23.60 1.89
C ASN A 28 5.17 22.49 2.93
N PHE A 29 6.38 21.95 2.95
CA PHE A 29 6.79 21.06 4.02
C PHE A 29 7.08 21.86 5.28
N ASP A 30 6.61 21.36 6.42
CA ASP A 30 6.97 21.91 7.72
C ASP A 30 8.41 21.46 8.03
N GLU A 31 9.35 22.39 8.23
CA GLU A 31 10.80 22.11 8.42
C GLU A 31 11.15 21.46 9.77
N GLY A 32 10.21 20.78 10.41
CA GLY A 32 10.38 20.19 11.74
C GLY A 32 9.67 18.84 11.92
N ASN A 33 9.47 18.46 13.18
CA ASN A 33 8.75 17.24 13.56
C ASN A 33 7.22 17.40 13.51
N GLY A 34 6.75 18.31 12.65
CA GLY A 34 5.35 18.62 12.47
C GLY A 34 4.58 17.50 11.77
N ILE A 35 3.25 17.57 11.86
CA ILE A 35 2.36 16.63 11.16
C ILE A 35 2.58 16.65 9.64
N ASN A 36 2.92 17.81 9.08
CA ASN A 36 3.15 17.99 7.64
C ASN A 36 4.61 17.75 7.20
N SER A 37 5.42 17.12 8.05
CA SER A 37 6.74 16.67 7.62
C SER A 37 6.61 15.54 6.59
N PRO A 38 7.51 15.46 5.59
CA PRO A 38 7.40 14.46 4.51
C PRO A 38 7.42 13.02 5.05
N THR A 39 8.13 12.77 6.15
CA THR A 39 8.17 11.47 6.83
C THR A 39 6.83 11.10 7.45
N ASN A 40 6.21 12.02 8.20
CA ASN A 40 4.91 11.76 8.84
C ASN A 40 3.79 11.63 7.82
N LEU A 41 3.81 12.45 6.77
CA LEU A 41 2.87 12.34 5.66
C LEU A 41 3.00 11.01 4.91
N GLY A 42 4.22 10.54 4.67
CA GLY A 42 4.44 9.24 4.04
C GLY A 42 3.97 8.07 4.90
N LEU A 43 4.18 8.14 6.22
CA LEU A 43 3.67 7.16 7.17
C LEU A 43 2.14 7.14 7.20
N GLU A 44 1.50 8.30 7.32
CA GLU A 44 0.04 8.42 7.34
C GLU A 44 -0.58 7.95 6.02
N ALA A 45 -0.02 8.35 4.89
CA ALA A 45 -0.48 7.91 3.57
C ALA A 45 -0.39 6.39 3.40
N THR A 46 0.69 5.78 3.89
CA THR A 46 0.87 4.33 3.87
C THR A 46 -0.17 3.64 4.75
N PHE A 47 -0.39 4.15 5.96
CA PHE A 47 -1.37 3.60 6.89
C PHE A 47 -2.80 3.70 6.34
N ILE A 48 -3.18 4.84 5.74
CA ILE A 48 -4.47 5.02 5.09
C ILE A 48 -4.66 3.99 3.98
N ASN A 49 -3.65 3.79 3.13
CA ASN A 49 -3.76 2.84 2.02
C ASN A 49 -3.87 1.39 2.48
N GLN A 50 -3.12 0.99 3.51
CA GLN A 50 -3.25 -0.35 4.09
C GLN A 50 -4.65 -0.58 4.66
N ASN A 51 -5.18 0.39 5.42
CA ASN A 51 -6.52 0.29 6.01
C ASN A 51 -7.63 0.30 4.95
N PHE A 52 -7.60 1.24 4.02
CA PHE A 52 -8.62 1.40 2.99
C PHE A 52 -8.72 0.16 2.10
N SER A 53 -7.58 -0.45 1.75
CA SER A 53 -7.53 -1.66 0.93
C SER A 53 -8.34 -2.81 1.52
N GLN A 54 -8.37 -2.95 2.85
CA GLN A 54 -9.11 -4.01 3.54
C GLN A 54 -10.52 -3.56 3.94
N GLN A 55 -10.74 -2.28 4.23
CA GLN A 55 -12.05 -1.74 4.60
C GLN A 55 -13.06 -1.80 3.44
N CYS A 56 -12.60 -1.66 2.19
CA CYS A 56 -13.47 -1.77 1.02
C CYS A 56 -13.94 -3.21 0.72
N LEU A 57 -13.39 -4.22 1.42
CA LEU A 57 -13.72 -5.62 1.19
C LEU A 57 -14.88 -6.07 2.07
N LYS A 58 -15.77 -6.88 1.48
CA LYS A 58 -16.85 -7.53 2.23
C LYS A 58 -16.28 -8.74 2.99
N ARG A 59 -16.23 -8.65 4.32
CA ARG A 59 -15.63 -9.68 5.18
C ARG A 59 -16.47 -10.96 5.26
N ASP A 60 -17.79 -10.85 5.10
CA ASP A 60 -18.74 -11.96 5.25
C ASP A 60 -18.98 -12.77 3.97
N ILE A 61 -18.27 -12.46 2.87
CA ILE A 61 -18.39 -13.21 1.60
C ILE A 61 -17.24 -14.20 1.49
N LYS A 62 -17.52 -15.39 0.94
CA LYS A 62 -16.49 -16.40 0.64
C LYS A 62 -15.38 -15.78 -0.20
N LYS A 63 -14.16 -15.77 0.35
CA LYS A 63 -12.94 -15.32 -0.34
C LYS A 63 -12.69 -16.22 -1.56
N LYS A 64 -12.12 -15.63 -2.61
CA LYS A 64 -11.68 -16.40 -3.78
C LYS A 64 -10.40 -17.15 -3.41
N VAL A 65 -10.48 -18.48 -3.38
CA VAL A 65 -9.33 -19.35 -3.09
C VAL A 65 -8.67 -19.77 -4.41
N PHE A 66 -7.34 -19.71 -4.44
CA PHE A 66 -6.51 -20.16 -5.56
C PHE A 66 -5.91 -21.54 -5.25
N PRO A 67 -5.49 -22.31 -6.27
CA PRO A 67 -4.97 -23.67 -6.06
C PRO A 67 -3.66 -23.72 -5.26
N ASN A 68 -2.88 -22.63 -5.26
CA ASN A 68 -1.69 -22.50 -4.44
C ASN A 68 -1.98 -21.54 -3.27
N SER A 69 -1.74 -22.01 -2.05
CA SER A 69 -1.89 -21.23 -0.83
C SER A 69 -0.81 -20.16 -0.72
N ASN A 70 -1.01 -19.19 0.18
CA ASN A 70 -0.05 -18.13 0.43
C ASN A 70 1.22 -18.72 1.08
N PRO A 71 2.42 -18.60 0.47
CA PRO A 71 3.65 -19.18 1.02
C PRO A 71 4.24 -18.41 2.21
N PHE A 72 3.70 -17.23 2.55
CA PHE A 72 4.20 -16.37 3.63
C PHE A 72 3.38 -16.50 4.92
N VAL A 73 2.47 -17.47 4.97
CA VAL A 73 1.51 -17.65 6.06
C VAL A 73 1.75 -19.00 6.67
N THR A 74 1.89 -19.03 8.00
CA THR A 74 1.86 -20.28 8.76
C THR A 74 0.42 -20.59 9.16
N ASP A 75 0.14 -21.84 9.53
CA ASP A 75 -1.22 -22.25 9.94
C ASP A 75 -1.75 -21.44 11.15
N GLU A 76 -0.86 -20.81 11.92
CA GLU A 76 -1.20 -19.96 13.07
C GLU A 76 -1.67 -18.55 12.64
N ASP A 77 -1.31 -18.10 11.44
CA ASP A 77 -1.55 -16.75 10.94
C ASP A 77 -2.77 -16.64 10.00
N GLU A 78 -3.47 -17.75 9.71
CA GLU A 78 -4.48 -17.86 8.65
C GLU A 78 -5.69 -16.89 8.81
N GLY A 79 -5.89 -16.33 10.01
CA GLY A 79 -6.93 -15.34 10.30
C GLY A 79 -6.47 -13.87 10.32
N GLN A 80 -5.16 -13.61 10.37
CA GLN A 80 -4.60 -12.26 10.55
C GLN A 80 -4.09 -11.65 9.24
N VAL A 81 -4.16 -12.40 8.15
CA VAL A 81 -3.61 -12.01 6.86
C VAL A 81 -4.55 -11.13 6.06
N ALA A 82 -4.00 -10.07 5.47
CA ALA A 82 -4.70 -9.23 4.51
C ALA A 82 -5.11 -10.02 3.26
N SER A 83 -6.22 -9.63 2.64
CA SER A 83 -6.70 -10.25 1.41
C SER A 83 -5.81 -9.85 0.24
N VAL A 84 -4.86 -10.71 -0.15
CA VAL A 84 -3.96 -10.52 -1.29
C VAL A 84 -3.83 -11.81 -2.10
N ALA A 85 -3.59 -11.68 -3.41
CA ALA A 85 -3.32 -12.81 -4.29
C ALA A 85 -2.06 -12.53 -5.10
N TYR A 86 -1.13 -13.48 -5.08
CA TYR A 86 0.11 -13.39 -5.83
C TYR A 86 -0.02 -14.11 -7.17
N ARG A 87 0.41 -13.44 -8.24
CA ARG A 87 0.51 -14.04 -9.56
C ARG A 87 1.96 -13.96 -10.03
N LEU A 88 2.58 -15.13 -10.17
CA LEU A 88 3.88 -15.24 -10.82
C LEU A 88 3.64 -15.32 -12.33
N TRP A 89 4.09 -14.29 -13.04
CA TRP A 89 4.12 -14.31 -14.49
C TRP A 89 5.48 -14.84 -14.96
N ARG A 90 5.44 -15.92 -15.71
CA ARG A 90 6.51 -16.42 -16.57
C ARG A 90 5.96 -16.51 -17.98
#